data_AF-A0A2A5GU60-F1
#
_entry.id   AF-A0A2A5GU60-F1
#
_cell.length_a   1.000
_cell.length_b   1.000
_cell.length_c   1.000
_cell.angle_alpha   90.00
_cell.angle_beta   90.00
_cell.angle_gamma   90.00
#
_symmetry.space_group_name_H-M   'P 1'
#
loop_
_entity.id
_entity.type
_entity.pdbx_description
1 polymer ?
#
loop_
_entity_poly.entity_id
_entity_poly.type
_entity_poly.pdbx_seq_one_letter_code
_entity_poly.pdbx_strand_id
1 'polypeptide(L)'
;MGDRYMRYSASSKYEIIRTVEDSALGVKRTLQQLGIPKSTFYNWYDRYLEGGLDALADKKPCPVSVWNKIPKQQRRQLCDLALKETDLSPRELAVRFTYERDYFISEATAYRILKDNGLMTSPAWIVMKASEKFYNPTTAINQLWQTDFTYLRVTGWGWYYLSSVMDDYSRYIVS
;
A
#
# COMPACT_ATOMS: atom_id res chain seq x y z
N MET A 1 26.44 -6.19 26.61
CA MET A 1 27.37 -5.89 25.50
C MET A 1 27.08 -6.85 24.38
N GLY A 2 26.39 -6.39 23.34
CA GLY A 2 25.81 -7.24 22.31
C GLY A 2 26.25 -6.79 20.93
N ASP A 3 27.34 -7.37 20.44
CA ASP A 3 27.55 -7.56 19.00
C ASP A 3 26.97 -8.93 18.64
N ARG A 4 25.65 -8.99 18.50
CA ARG A 4 24.95 -10.19 18.06
C ARG A 4 24.44 -9.94 16.63
N TYR A 5 25.08 -10.64 15.70
CA TYR A 5 24.81 -10.74 14.25
C TYR A 5 25.50 -9.70 13.35
N MET A 6 26.76 -9.95 13.05
CA MET A 6 27.43 -9.36 11.89
C MET A 6 26.75 -9.90 10.62
N ARG A 7 26.19 -9.00 9.80
CA ARG A 7 25.64 -9.38 8.48
C ARG A 7 26.77 -9.34 7.46
N TYR A 8 26.98 -10.46 6.76
CA TYR A 8 27.97 -10.57 5.70
C TYR A 8 27.31 -10.30 4.35
N SER A 9 27.93 -9.47 3.51
CA SER A 9 27.52 -9.33 2.10
C SER A 9 27.79 -10.64 1.33
N ALA A 10 27.22 -10.78 0.14
CA ALA A 10 27.51 -11.92 -0.73
C ALA A 10 29.02 -12.02 -1.05
N SER A 11 29.68 -10.87 -1.29
CA SER A 11 31.12 -10.81 -1.53
C SER A 11 31.94 -11.27 -0.32
N SER A 12 31.61 -10.81 0.89
CA SER A 12 32.32 -11.24 2.10
C SER A 12 32.14 -12.74 2.36
N LYS A 13 30.94 -13.30 2.13
CA LYS A 13 30.71 -14.74 2.24
C LYS A 13 31.56 -15.53 1.24
N TYR A 14 31.69 -15.03 0.01
CA TYR A 14 32.49 -15.67 -1.03
C TYR A 14 33.99 -15.66 -0.69
N GLU A 15 34.52 -14.54 -0.19
CA GLU A 15 35.91 -14.45 0.27
C GLU A 15 36.21 -15.42 1.41
N ILE A 16 35.26 -15.58 2.35
CA ILE A 16 35.36 -16.55 3.44
C ILE A 16 35.41 -17.98 2.90
N ILE A 17 34.57 -18.31 1.91
CA ILE A 17 34.57 -19.63 1.27
C ILE A 17 35.92 -19.91 0.62
N ARG A 18 36.43 -18.99 -0.21
CA ARG A 18 37.75 -19.14 -0.83
C ARG A 18 38.88 -19.29 0.19
N THR A 19 38.86 -18.48 1.25
CA THR A 19 39.87 -18.54 2.32
C THR A 19 39.87 -19.90 3.01
N VAL A 20 38.71 -20.54 3.17
CA VAL A 20 38.59 -21.87 3.77
C VAL A 20 39.03 -22.96 2.80
N GLU A 21 38.75 -22.82 1.49
CA GLU A 21 39.19 -23.76 0.44
C GLU A 21 40.71 -23.73 0.21
N ASP A 22 41.31 -22.53 0.20
CA ASP A 22 42.75 -22.33 -0.02
C ASP A 22 43.59 -22.59 1.24
N SER A 23 42.95 -22.82 2.39
CA SER A 23 43.65 -23.01 3.67
C SER A 23 44.31 -24.39 3.75
N ALA A 24 45.61 -24.40 4.07
CA ALA A 24 46.29 -25.63 4.48
C ALA A 24 45.84 -26.13 5.87
N LEU A 25 45.11 -25.32 6.63
CA LEU A 25 44.49 -25.72 7.91
C LEU A 25 43.13 -26.36 7.62
N GLY A 26 42.83 -27.47 8.29
CA GLY A 26 41.51 -28.12 8.13
C GLY A 26 40.34 -27.19 8.51
N VAL A 27 39.24 -27.28 7.77
CA VAL A 27 38.02 -26.42 7.84
C VAL A 27 37.61 -26.03 9.26
N LYS A 28 37.60 -26.97 10.21
CA LYS A 28 37.23 -26.71 11.61
C LYS A 28 38.11 -25.63 12.26
N ARG A 29 39.43 -25.69 12.05
CA ARG A 29 40.39 -24.79 12.69
C ARG A 29 40.32 -23.39 12.06
N THR A 30 40.19 -23.33 10.73
CA THR A 30 40.05 -22.08 9.98
C THR A 30 38.76 -21.34 10.37
N LEU A 31 37.63 -22.03 10.45
CA LEU A 31 36.36 -21.43 10.89
C LEU A 31 36.40 -20.95 12.34
N GLN A 32 37.12 -21.66 13.21
CA GLN A 32 37.28 -21.25 14.61
C GLN A 32 38.11 -19.97 14.74
N GLN A 33 39.13 -19.78 13.89
CA GLN A 33 39.90 -18.53 13.83
C GLN A 33 39.08 -17.37 13.26
N LEU A 34 38.22 -17.64 12.26
CA LEU A 34 37.34 -16.62 11.67
C LEU A 34 36.12 -16.30 12.55
N GLY A 35 35.88 -17.05 13.64
CA GLY A 35 34.72 -16.86 14.53
C GLY A 35 33.38 -17.26 13.90
N ILE A 36 33.39 -18.11 12.86
CA ILE A 36 32.19 -18.46 12.10
C ILE A 36 31.68 -19.85 12.53
N PRO A 37 30.41 -19.98 12.95
CA PRO A 37 29.83 -21.27 13.25
C PRO A 37 29.83 -22.20 12.01
N LYS A 38 30.15 -23.48 12.20
CA LYS A 38 30.17 -24.47 11.11
C LYS A 38 28.85 -24.55 10.34
N SER A 39 27.72 -24.48 11.04
CA SER A 39 26.38 -24.52 10.43
C SER A 39 26.16 -23.37 9.45
N THR A 40 26.63 -22.16 9.81
CA THR A 40 26.55 -20.98 8.96
C THR A 40 27.42 -21.14 7.71
N PHE A 41 28.65 -21.63 7.88
CA PHE A 41 29.55 -21.87 6.75
C PHE A 41 28.99 -22.89 5.76
N TYR A 42 28.57 -24.06 6.22
CA TYR A 42 28.02 -25.09 5.32
C TYR A 42 26.73 -24.62 4.64
N ASN A 43 25.86 -23.87 5.31
CA ASN A 43 24.69 -23.27 4.66
C ASN A 43 25.08 -22.32 3.51
N TRP A 44 26.10 -21.48 3.69
CA TRP A 44 26.61 -20.63 2.62
C TRP A 44 27.28 -21.46 1.52
N TYR A 45 28.03 -22.50 1.87
CA TYR A 45 28.71 -23.37 0.94
C TYR A 45 27.72 -24.13 0.03
N ASP A 46 26.68 -24.71 0.61
CA ASP A 46 25.62 -25.41 -0.13
C ASP A 46 24.92 -24.45 -1.10
N ARG A 47 24.59 -23.24 -0.65
CA ARG A 47 24.00 -22.19 -1.50
C ARG A 47 24.93 -21.79 -2.64
N TYR A 48 26.23 -21.69 -2.38
CA TYR A 48 27.23 -21.39 -3.40
C TYR A 48 27.35 -22.50 -4.44
N LEU A 49 27.29 -23.77 -4.03
CA LEU A 49 27.28 -24.91 -4.95
C LEU A 49 26.02 -24.95 -5.82
N GLU A 50 24.85 -24.60 -5.26
CA GLU A 50 23.58 -24.62 -5.99
C GLU A 50 23.40 -23.45 -6.99
N GLY A 51 23.94 -22.26 -6.70
CA GLY A 51 23.63 -21.06 -7.48
C GLY A 51 24.71 -19.99 -7.50
N GLY A 52 25.96 -20.35 -7.20
CA GLY A 52 27.11 -19.47 -7.29
C GLY A 52 27.06 -18.26 -6.36
N LEU A 53 27.69 -17.16 -6.78
CA LEU A 53 27.83 -15.96 -5.95
C LEU A 53 26.48 -15.27 -5.67
N ASP A 54 25.57 -15.26 -6.64
CA ASP A 54 24.24 -14.66 -6.48
C ASP A 54 23.42 -15.36 -5.39
N ALA A 55 23.58 -16.68 -5.27
CA ALA A 55 22.90 -17.46 -4.25
C ALA A 55 23.39 -17.18 -2.82
N LEU A 56 24.51 -16.47 -2.62
CA LEU A 56 25.00 -16.05 -1.30
C LEU A 56 24.31 -14.79 -0.77
N ALA A 57 23.60 -14.04 -1.61
CA ALA A 57 22.86 -12.85 -1.20
C ALA A 57 21.76 -13.18 -0.19
N ASP A 58 21.58 -12.38 0.85
CA ASP A 58 20.54 -12.64 1.85
C ASP A 58 19.14 -12.61 1.22
N LYS A 59 18.37 -13.69 1.43
CA LYS A 59 16.97 -13.75 1.03
C LYS A 59 16.13 -12.99 2.05
N LYS A 60 15.17 -12.18 1.59
CA LYS A 60 14.22 -11.53 2.48
C LYS A 60 13.46 -12.62 3.28
N PRO A 61 13.28 -12.48 4.61
CA PRO A 61 12.49 -13.44 5.36
C PRO A 61 11.05 -13.42 4.82
N CYS A 62 10.63 -14.56 4.26
CA CYS A 62 9.27 -14.76 3.78
C CYS A 62 8.50 -15.53 4.87
N PRO A 63 7.50 -14.94 5.54
CA PRO A 63 6.62 -15.72 6.40
C PRO A 63 5.94 -16.81 5.57
N VAL A 64 6.15 -18.08 5.92
CA VAL A 64 5.64 -19.24 5.15
C VAL A 64 4.11 -19.23 5.10
N SER A 65 3.45 -18.75 6.17
CA SER A 65 2.01 -18.53 6.21
C SER A 65 1.67 -17.39 7.16
N VAL A 66 0.75 -16.53 6.75
CA VAL A 66 0.14 -15.51 7.60
C VAL A 66 -1.25 -16.03 7.95
N TRP A 67 -1.59 -16.14 9.23
CA TRP A 67 -2.89 -16.68 9.68
C TRP A 67 -4.09 -15.94 9.08
N ASN A 68 -3.94 -14.65 8.79
CA ASN A 68 -4.94 -13.80 8.12
C ASN A 68 -4.98 -13.91 6.59
N LYS A 69 -4.28 -14.89 6.00
CA LYS A 69 -4.24 -15.02 4.55
C LYS A 69 -5.55 -15.62 4.04
N ILE A 70 -6.35 -14.77 3.38
CA ILE A 70 -7.56 -15.22 2.67
C ILE A 70 -7.18 -16.32 1.66
N PRO A 71 -7.82 -17.49 1.71
CA PRO A 71 -7.49 -18.59 0.80
C PRO A 71 -7.79 -18.23 -0.65
N LYS A 72 -7.11 -18.91 -1.58
CA LYS A 72 -7.16 -18.57 -3.01
C LYS A 72 -8.57 -18.69 -3.60
N GLN A 73 -9.38 -19.62 -3.08
CA GLN A 73 -10.75 -19.83 -3.53
C GLN A 73 -11.64 -18.61 -3.27
N GLN A 74 -11.60 -18.07 -2.06
CA GLN A 74 -12.38 -16.88 -1.67
C GLN A 74 -11.92 -15.65 -2.45
N ARG A 75 -10.61 -15.51 -2.70
CA ARG A 75 -10.08 -14.44 -3.57
C ARG A 75 -10.67 -14.51 -4.97
N ARG A 76 -10.71 -15.71 -5.56
CA ARG A 76 -11.27 -15.92 -6.90
C ARG A 76 -12.77 -15.59 -6.92
N GLN A 77 -13.52 -16.06 -5.93
CA GLN A 77 -14.95 -15.77 -5.82
C GLN A 77 -15.24 -14.26 -5.70
N LEU A 78 -14.38 -13.52 -4.99
CA LEU A 78 -14.50 -12.06 -4.90
C LEU A 78 -14.26 -11.39 -6.26
N CYS A 79 -13.25 -11.84 -7.01
CA CYS A 79 -13.01 -11.36 -8.38
C CYS A 79 -14.18 -11.70 -9.31
N ASP A 80 -14.72 -12.91 -9.22
CA ASP A 80 -15.88 -13.34 -10.03
C ASP A 80 -17.12 -12.49 -9.72
N LEU A 81 -17.33 -12.12 -8.45
CA LEU A 81 -18.40 -11.21 -8.03
C LEU A 81 -18.21 -9.81 -8.61
N ALA A 82 -16.98 -9.28 -8.54
CA ALA A 82 -16.65 -7.97 -9.11
C ALA A 82 -16.83 -7.91 -10.63
N LEU A 83 -16.53 -9.00 -11.34
CA LEU A 83 -16.77 -9.11 -12.78
C LEU A 83 -18.25 -9.19 -13.13
N LYS A 84 -19.07 -9.76 -12.24
CA LYS A 84 -20.53 -9.82 -12.41
C LYS A 84 -21.19 -8.47 -12.12
N GLU A 85 -20.64 -7.71 -11.17
CA GLU A 85 -21.25 -6.50 -10.63
C GLU A 85 -20.28 -5.32 -10.69
N THR A 86 -20.03 -4.86 -11.92
CA THR A 86 -18.99 -3.87 -12.25
C THR A 86 -19.22 -2.49 -11.64
N ASP A 87 -20.47 -2.18 -11.26
CA ASP A 87 -20.84 -0.87 -10.72
C ASP A 87 -20.59 -0.76 -9.21
N LEU A 88 -20.33 -1.88 -8.53
CA LEU A 88 -20.13 -1.89 -7.09
C LEU A 88 -18.72 -1.46 -6.70
N SER A 89 -18.64 -0.58 -5.71
CA SER A 89 -17.39 -0.21 -5.09
C SER A 89 -16.77 -1.38 -4.32
N PRO A 90 -15.45 -1.36 -4.04
CA PRO A 90 -14.79 -2.37 -3.21
C PRO A 90 -15.44 -2.56 -1.82
N ARG A 91 -16.03 -1.49 -1.27
CA ARG A 91 -16.77 -1.52 -0.02
C ARG A 91 -18.06 -2.32 -0.15
N GLU A 92 -18.85 -2.03 -1.16
CA GLU A 92 -20.12 -2.73 -1.42
C GLU A 92 -19.87 -4.20 -1.75
N LEU A 93 -18.84 -4.49 -2.55
CA LEU A 93 -18.42 -5.87 -2.83
C LEU A 93 -18.00 -6.61 -1.56
N ALA A 94 -17.27 -5.97 -0.64
CA ALA A 94 -16.86 -6.60 0.62
C ALA A 94 -18.06 -6.95 1.52
N VAL A 95 -19.01 -6.01 1.64
CA VAL A 95 -20.25 -6.19 2.40
C VAL A 95 -21.07 -7.32 1.79
N ARG A 96 -21.30 -7.26 0.48
CA ARG A 96 -22.10 -8.24 -0.26
C ARG A 96 -21.47 -9.63 -0.24
N PHE A 97 -20.16 -9.72 -0.41
CA PHE A 97 -19.43 -10.98 -0.30
C PHE A 97 -19.59 -11.60 1.09
N THR A 98 -19.54 -10.78 2.15
CA THR A 98 -19.74 -11.25 3.51
C THR A 98 -21.14 -11.82 3.70
N TYR A 99 -22.17 -11.17 3.15
CA TYR A 99 -23.56 -11.66 3.22
C TYR A 99 -23.81 -12.91 2.37
N GLU A 100 -23.32 -12.96 1.13
CA GLU A 100 -23.62 -14.06 0.20
C GLU A 100 -22.77 -15.31 0.42
N ARG A 101 -21.56 -15.16 0.96
CA ARG A 101 -20.57 -16.24 1.11
C ARG A 101 -20.27 -16.62 2.54
N ASP A 102 -20.90 -15.97 3.52
CA ASP A 102 -20.66 -16.15 4.95
C ASP A 102 -19.16 -16.09 5.31
N TYR A 103 -18.43 -15.22 4.60
CA TYR A 103 -16.99 -15.09 4.76
C TYR A 103 -16.60 -13.61 4.82
N PHE A 104 -16.14 -13.20 5.99
CA PHE A 104 -15.78 -11.81 6.25
C PHE A 104 -14.53 -11.39 5.47
N ILE A 105 -14.67 -10.30 4.71
CA ILE A 105 -13.55 -9.59 4.07
C ILE A 105 -13.69 -8.10 4.37
N SER A 106 -12.64 -7.47 4.87
CA SER A 106 -12.63 -6.01 5.05
C SER A 106 -12.53 -5.28 3.71
N GLU A 107 -13.11 -4.09 3.60
CA GLU A 107 -13.02 -3.22 2.41
C GLU A 107 -11.57 -3.07 1.92
N ALA A 108 -10.62 -2.78 2.81
CA ALA A 108 -9.21 -2.62 2.46
C ALA A 108 -8.60 -3.90 1.86
N THR A 109 -9.09 -5.07 2.25
CA THR A 109 -8.63 -6.35 1.70
C THR A 109 -9.29 -6.65 0.36
N ALA A 110 -10.59 -6.35 0.23
CA ALA A 110 -11.29 -6.44 -1.04
C ALA A 110 -10.63 -5.53 -2.09
N TYR A 111 -10.39 -4.26 -1.75
CA TYR A 111 -9.65 -3.30 -2.58
C TYR A 111 -8.30 -3.85 -3.03
N ARG A 112 -7.48 -4.38 -2.11
CA ARG A 112 -6.16 -4.94 -2.44
C ARG A 112 -6.28 -6.12 -3.41
N ILE A 113 -7.21 -7.04 -3.17
CA ILE A 113 -7.44 -8.19 -4.06
C ILE A 113 -7.86 -7.71 -5.45
N LEU A 114 -8.81 -6.78 -5.55
CA LEU A 114 -9.28 -6.27 -6.84
C LEU A 114 -8.18 -5.50 -7.57
N LYS A 115 -7.39 -4.69 -6.85
CA LYS A 115 -6.25 -3.95 -7.41
C LYS A 115 -5.17 -4.88 -7.95
N ASP A 116 -4.77 -5.88 -7.19
CA ASP A 116 -3.76 -6.87 -7.58
C ASP A 116 -4.19 -7.67 -8.83
N ASN A 117 -5.51 -7.81 -9.06
CA ASN A 117 -6.07 -8.48 -10.23
C ASN A 117 -6.46 -7.52 -11.37
N GLY A 118 -6.14 -6.22 -11.27
CA GLY A 118 -6.45 -5.24 -12.31
C GLY A 118 -7.95 -4.93 -12.46
N LEU A 119 -8.77 -5.27 -11.46
CA LEU A 119 -10.23 -5.07 -11.46
C LEU A 119 -10.66 -3.75 -10.81
N MET A 120 -9.70 -2.94 -10.36
CA MET A 120 -10.00 -1.57 -10.00
C MET A 120 -10.11 -0.78 -11.30
N THR A 121 -11.31 -0.28 -11.59
CA THR A 121 -11.47 0.89 -12.46
C THR A 121 -10.66 1.99 -11.76
N SER A 122 -9.41 2.18 -12.19
CA SER A 122 -8.66 3.39 -11.87
C SER A 122 -9.65 4.51 -12.14
N PRO A 123 -9.96 5.39 -11.17
CA PRO A 123 -10.92 6.45 -11.43
C PRO A 123 -10.41 7.11 -12.69
N ALA A 124 -11.19 6.99 -13.78
CA ALA A 124 -11.12 7.99 -14.82
C ALA A 124 -11.22 9.26 -13.99
N TRP A 125 -10.15 10.02 -13.93
CA TRP A 125 -10.11 11.25 -13.19
C TRP A 125 -11.13 12.08 -13.94
N ILE A 126 -12.39 11.99 -13.50
CA ILE A 126 -13.43 12.91 -13.87
C ILE A 126 -12.94 14.14 -13.14
N VAL A 127 -12.03 14.85 -13.81
CA VAL A 127 -11.69 16.21 -13.48
C VAL A 127 -13.04 16.89 -13.57
N MET A 128 -13.70 17.05 -12.42
CA MET A 128 -14.88 17.88 -12.32
C MET A 128 -14.37 19.27 -12.68
N LYS A 129 -14.49 19.61 -13.97
CA LYS A 129 -14.27 20.95 -14.44
C LYS A 129 -15.39 21.78 -13.83
N ALA A 130 -15.04 22.89 -13.22
CA ALA A 130 -16.02 23.87 -12.80
C ALA A 130 -16.88 24.22 -14.03
N SER A 131 -18.19 24.00 -13.92
CA SER A 131 -19.13 24.45 -14.93
C SER A 131 -19.37 25.95 -14.74
N GLU A 132 -19.55 26.70 -15.83
CA GLU A 132 -19.88 28.13 -15.75
C GLU A 132 -21.28 28.39 -15.17
N LYS A 133 -22.16 27.37 -15.18
CA LYS A 133 -23.56 27.46 -14.74
C LYS A 133 -23.97 26.20 -13.97
N PHE A 134 -24.96 26.36 -13.09
CA PHE A 134 -25.65 25.23 -12.46
C PHE A 134 -26.43 24.44 -13.51
N TYR A 135 -26.58 23.13 -13.28
CA TYR A 135 -27.40 22.25 -14.14
C TYR A 135 -28.86 22.74 -14.24
N ASN A 136 -29.39 23.27 -13.13
CA ASN A 136 -30.73 23.84 -13.05
C ASN A 136 -30.61 25.29 -12.54
N PRO A 137 -30.54 26.29 -13.43
CA PRO A 137 -30.43 27.68 -13.02
C PRO A 137 -31.75 28.21 -12.42
N THR A 138 -31.65 29.20 -11.54
CA THR A 138 -32.81 29.90 -10.99
C THR A 138 -33.53 30.73 -12.07
N THR A 139 -34.85 30.87 -11.90
CA THR A 139 -35.77 31.58 -12.81
C THR A 139 -36.52 32.72 -12.13
N ALA A 140 -36.47 32.80 -10.80
CA ALA A 140 -37.07 33.87 -10.02
C ALA A 140 -36.32 34.08 -8.68
N ILE A 141 -36.57 35.24 -8.06
CA ILE A 141 -36.03 35.62 -6.75
C ILE A 141 -36.47 34.59 -5.68
N ASN A 142 -35.60 34.32 -4.71
CA ASN A 142 -35.81 33.42 -3.57
C ASN A 142 -36.00 31.94 -3.92
N GLN A 143 -35.46 31.48 -5.05
CA GLN A 143 -35.43 30.05 -5.41
C GLN A 143 -34.18 29.32 -4.90
N LEU A 144 -33.06 30.03 -4.75
CA LEU A 144 -31.80 29.49 -4.24
C LEU A 144 -31.02 30.62 -3.55
N TRP A 145 -30.55 30.36 -2.34
CA TRP A 145 -29.63 31.24 -1.64
C TRP A 145 -28.24 30.61 -1.59
N GLN A 146 -27.24 31.43 -1.87
CA GLN A 146 -25.83 31.10 -1.80
C GLN A 146 -25.24 31.71 -0.54
N THR A 147 -24.45 30.94 0.19
CA THR A 147 -23.74 31.44 1.37
C THR A 147 -22.25 31.38 1.09
N ASP A 148 -21.56 32.49 1.30
CA ASP A 148 -20.11 32.57 1.19
C ASP A 148 -19.48 33.02 2.52
N PHE A 149 -18.38 32.35 2.88
CA PHE A 149 -17.57 32.68 4.04
C PHE A 149 -16.22 33.21 3.57
N THR A 150 -16.07 34.53 3.62
CA THR A 150 -14.85 35.21 3.22
C THR A 150 -14.03 35.60 4.46
N TYR A 151 -12.73 35.31 4.43
CA TYR A 151 -11.78 35.67 5.47
C TYR A 151 -11.00 36.92 5.08
N LEU A 152 -11.09 37.97 5.88
CA LEU A 152 -10.43 39.26 5.63
C LEU A 152 -9.39 39.54 6.70
N ARG A 153 -8.13 39.75 6.29
CA ARG A 153 -7.08 40.19 7.21
C ARG A 153 -6.95 41.70 7.17
N VAL A 154 -7.32 42.36 8.27
CA VAL A 154 -7.16 43.80 8.43
C VAL A 154 -5.84 44.07 9.15
N THR A 155 -4.94 44.78 8.48
CA THR A 155 -3.62 45.15 9.02
C THR A 155 -3.77 45.96 10.30
N GLY A 156 -3.19 45.47 11.40
CA GLY A 156 -3.27 46.10 12.73
C GLY A 156 -4.49 45.68 13.57
N TRP A 157 -5.47 44.98 13.00
CA TRP A 157 -6.74 44.66 13.67
C TRP A 157 -7.08 43.17 13.65
N GLY A 158 -6.35 42.36 12.87
CA GLY A 158 -6.48 40.90 12.88
C GLY A 158 -7.38 40.35 11.78
N TRP A 159 -7.92 39.15 12.02
CA TRP A 159 -8.78 38.44 11.06
C TRP A 159 -10.26 38.70 11.34
N TYR A 160 -10.99 39.02 10.29
CA TYR A 160 -12.44 39.20 10.27
C TYR A 160 -13.07 38.11 9.39
N TYR A 161 -14.25 37.67 9.79
CA TYR A 161 -14.99 36.58 9.17
C TYR A 161 -16.29 37.14 8.64
N LEU A 162 -16.39 37.27 7.32
CA LEU A 162 -17.61 37.71 6.65
C LEU A 162 -18.40 36.48 6.23
N SER A 163 -19.60 36.34 6.79
CA SER A 163 -20.61 35.40 6.32
C SER A 163 -21.66 36.20 5.57
N SER A 164 -21.82 35.96 4.28
CA SER A 164 -22.83 36.63 3.46
C SER A 164 -23.82 35.63 2.89
N VAL A 165 -25.09 36.02 2.83
CA VAL A 165 -26.14 35.26 2.14
C VAL A 165 -26.62 36.07 0.94
N MET A 166 -26.56 35.49 -0.25
CA MET A 166 -26.96 36.13 -1.51
C MET A 166 -28.05 35.33 -2.19
N ASP A 167 -29.04 36.02 -2.77
CA ASP A 167 -30.00 35.39 -3.67
C ASP A 167 -29.37 35.12 -5.05
N ASP A 168 -29.44 33.86 -5.52
CA ASP A 168 -28.78 33.46 -6.77
C ASP A 168 -29.37 34.14 -8.02
N TYR A 169 -30.68 34.41 -8.03
CA TYR A 169 -31.32 35.00 -9.21
C TYR A 169 -31.04 36.51 -9.31
N SER A 170 -31.29 37.24 -8.23
CA SER A 170 -31.19 38.71 -8.20
C SER A 170 -29.80 39.24 -7.88
N ARG A 171 -28.90 38.39 -7.35
CA ARG A 171 -27.55 38.74 -6.89
C ARG A 171 -27.49 39.77 -5.77
N TYR A 172 -28.61 40.01 -5.07
CA TYR A 172 -28.64 40.85 -3.87
C TYR A 172 -28.17 40.08 -2.63
N ILE A 173 -27.40 40.75 -1.78
CA ILE A 173 -27.09 40.29 -0.43
C ILE A 173 -28.34 40.47 0.43
N VAL A 174 -28.76 39.38 1.07
CA VAL A 174 -29.95 39.32 1.94
C VAL A 174 -29.54 39.46 3.41
N SER A 175 -28.35 38.99 3.78
CA SER A 175 -27.79 39.07 5.14
C SER A 175 -26.27 39.07 5.15
#